data_AF-A0A3R8SAT3-F1
#
_entry.id   AF-A0A3R8SAT3-F1
#
_cell.length_a   1.000
_cell.length_b   1.000
_cell.length_c   1.000
_cell.angle_alpha   90.00
_cell.angle_beta   90.00
_cell.angle_gamma   90.00
#
_symmetry.space_group_name_H-M   'P 1'
#
loop_
_entity.id
_entity.type
_entity.pdbx_description
1 polymer ?
#
loop_
_entity_poly.entity_id
_entity_poly.type
_entity_poly.pdbx_seq_one_letter_code
_entity_poly.pdbx_strand_id
1 'polypeptide(L)'
;MSNFEELKNKVAYWAFERGLHQADPKIQWMRVTEEVGEIRDALLKPTKFEDPEQALKDALGDSLVTLIILATQLNLDLVECLEVAYEEIKDRNGKMVNGTYVKSDDL
;
A
#
# COMPACT_ATOMS: atom_id res chain seq x y z
N MET A 1 14.90 14.85 0.78
CA MET A 1 14.08 13.62 0.79
C MET A 1 13.18 13.66 -0.43
N SER A 2 13.00 12.56 -1.15
CA SER A 2 12.05 12.52 -2.26
C SER A 2 10.61 12.56 -1.75
N ASN A 3 9.71 13.17 -2.51
CA ASN A 3 8.27 13.14 -2.22
C ASN A 3 7.61 11.87 -2.79
N PHE A 4 6.34 11.65 -2.46
CA PHE A 4 5.61 10.45 -2.88
C PHE A 4 5.54 10.31 -4.41
N GLU A 5 5.24 11.39 -5.12
CA GLU A 5 5.10 11.40 -6.58
C GLU A 5 6.41 11.02 -7.27
N GLU A 6 7.54 11.55 -6.79
CA GLU A 6 8.87 11.18 -7.28
C GLU A 6 9.17 9.69 -7.11
N LEU A 7 8.85 9.12 -5.94
CA LEU A 7 9.09 7.70 -5.65
C LEU A 7 8.16 6.80 -6.44
N LYS A 8 6.86 7.15 -6.53
CA LYS A 8 5.87 6.46 -7.36
C LYS A 8 6.35 6.34 -8.80
N ASN A 9 6.81 7.45 -9.39
CA ASN A 9 7.31 7.48 -10.76
C ASN A 9 8.58 6.64 -10.95
N LYS A 10 9.50 6.64 -9.97
CA LYS A 10 10.69 5.76 -10.01
C LYS A 10 10.33 4.29 -9.98
N VAL A 11 9.35 3.89 -9.17
CA VAL A 11 8.87 2.50 -9.10
C VAL A 11 8.18 2.09 -10.41
N ALA A 12 7.29 2.94 -10.93
CA ALA A 12 6.61 2.68 -12.21
C ALA A 12 7.62 2.52 -13.36
N TYR A 13 8.63 3.40 -13.43
CA TYR A 13 9.71 3.30 -14.41
C TYR A 13 10.54 2.02 -14.24
N TRP A 14 10.92 1.67 -13.00
CA TRP A 14 11.64 0.43 -12.69
C TRP A 14 10.88 -0.82 -13.15
N ALA A 15 9.55 -0.82 -13.01
CA ALA A 15 8.66 -1.89 -13.45
C ALA A 15 8.52 -1.93 -14.98
N PHE A 16 8.47 -0.75 -15.62
CA PHE A 16 8.45 -0.62 -17.07
C PHE A 16 9.71 -1.23 -17.71
N GLU A 17 10.90 -0.86 -17.22
CA GLU A 17 12.20 -1.35 -17.70
C GLU A 17 12.33 -2.88 -17.63
N ARG A 18 11.59 -3.53 -16.73
CA ARG A 18 11.60 -4.98 -16.52
C ARG A 18 10.47 -5.71 -17.23
N GLY A 19 9.65 -5.01 -18.01
CA GLY A 19 8.50 -5.60 -18.69
C GLY A 19 7.36 -6.00 -17.75
N LEU A 20 7.42 -5.63 -16.46
CA LEU A 20 6.39 -6.00 -15.48
C LEU A 20 5.03 -5.36 -15.81
N HIS A 21 5.03 -4.20 -16.46
CA HIS A 21 3.82 -3.53 -16.94
C HIS A 21 2.98 -4.37 -17.93
N GLN A 22 3.55 -5.41 -18.54
CA GLN A 22 2.86 -6.33 -19.47
C GLN A 22 2.50 -7.68 -18.84
N ALA A 23 2.92 -7.92 -17.59
CA ALA A 23 2.65 -9.17 -16.89
C ALA A 23 1.17 -9.25 -16.44
N ASP A 24 0.71 -10.46 -16.12
CA ASP A 24 -0.67 -10.68 -15.66
C ASP A 24 -0.90 -9.97 -14.29
N PRO A 25 -1.82 -8.99 -14.21
CA PRO A 25 -2.12 -8.28 -12.98
C PRO A 25 -2.66 -9.20 -11.87
N LYS A 26 -3.21 -10.37 -12.19
CA LYS A 26 -3.63 -11.36 -11.18
C LYS A 26 -2.44 -11.96 -10.44
N ILE A 27 -1.31 -12.12 -11.11
CA ILE A 27 -0.06 -12.58 -10.48
C ILE A 27 0.50 -11.47 -9.59
N GLN A 28 0.47 -10.23 -10.06
CA GLN A 28 0.89 -9.10 -9.26
C GLN A 28 0.00 -8.90 -8.01
N TRP A 29 -1.31 -9.15 -8.12
CA TRP A 29 -2.20 -9.15 -6.96
C TRP A 29 -1.77 -10.15 -5.89
N MET A 30 -1.30 -11.36 -6.28
CA MET A 30 -0.77 -12.31 -5.31
C MET A 30 0.44 -11.74 -4.57
N ARG A 31 1.34 -11.02 -5.26
CA ARG A 31 2.46 -10.32 -4.62
C ARG A 31 1.98 -9.25 -3.64
N VAL A 32 1.01 -8.42 -4.01
CA VAL A 32 0.41 -7.43 -3.09
C VAL A 32 -0.08 -8.10 -1.80
N THR A 33 -0.78 -9.24 -1.91
CA THR A 33 -1.27 -9.95 -0.71
C THR A 33 -0.15 -10.57 0.13
N GLU A 34 0.96 -10.94 -0.49
CA GLU A 34 2.16 -11.44 0.18
C GLU A 34 2.83 -10.33 1.00
N GLU A 35 3.13 -9.18 0.38
CA GLU A 35 3.79 -8.05 1.07
C GLU A 35 2.94 -7.47 2.21
N VAL A 36 1.62 -7.38 2.00
CA VAL A 36 0.69 -6.98 3.08
C VAL A 36 0.69 -8.00 4.23
N GLY A 37 0.91 -9.28 3.91
CA GLY A 37 1.07 -10.35 4.90
C GLY A 37 2.34 -10.20 5.75
N GLU A 38 3.39 -9.57 5.21
CA GLU A 38 4.62 -9.29 5.95
C GLU A 38 4.41 -8.19 7.01
N ILE A 39 3.55 -7.20 6.74
CA ILE A 39 3.16 -6.19 7.75
C ILE A 39 2.56 -6.88 8.99
N ARG A 40 1.65 -7.84 8.77
CA ARG A 40 1.06 -8.64 9.86
C ARG A 40 2.15 -9.38 10.64
N ASP A 41 3.10 -10.00 9.95
CA ASP A 41 4.14 -10.77 10.60
C ASP A 41 5.09 -9.87 11.42
N ALA A 42 5.47 -8.70 10.91
CA ALA A 42 6.24 -7.71 11.65
C ALA A 42 5.51 -7.22 12.92
N LEU A 43 4.20 -6.98 12.84
CA LEU A 43 3.39 -6.52 13.98
C LEU A 43 3.13 -7.60 15.02
N LEU A 44 2.76 -8.81 14.59
CA LEU A 44 2.26 -9.87 15.48
C LEU A 44 3.33 -10.87 15.92
N LYS A 45 4.47 -10.91 15.22
CA LYS A 45 5.58 -11.83 15.50
C LYS A 45 6.92 -11.10 15.52
N PRO A 46 7.05 -9.98 16.28
CA PRO A 46 8.25 -9.14 16.23
C PRO A 46 9.52 -9.89 16.65
N THR A 47 9.42 -10.91 17.51
CA THR A 47 10.56 -11.74 17.94
C THR A 47 11.21 -12.56 16.83
N LYS A 48 10.60 -12.63 15.62
CA LYS A 48 11.20 -13.24 14.44
C LYS A 48 12.22 -12.36 13.73
N PHE A 49 12.29 -11.07 14.06
CA PHE A 49 13.11 -10.09 13.38
C PHE A 49 14.17 -9.54 14.34
N GLU A 50 15.39 -9.37 13.83
CA GLU A 50 16.47 -8.72 14.59
C GLU A 50 16.14 -7.24 14.86
N ASP A 51 15.53 -6.57 13.88
CA ASP A 51 15.01 -5.20 13.99
C ASP A 51 13.55 -5.16 13.49
N PRO A 52 12.56 -5.29 14.40
CA PRO A 52 11.14 -5.28 14.03
C PRO A 52 10.65 -3.94 13.48
N GLU A 53 11.27 -2.82 13.87
CA GLU A 53 10.87 -1.50 13.36
C GLU A 53 11.32 -1.35 11.90
N GLN A 54 12.55 -1.76 11.58
CA GLN A 54 13.03 -1.78 10.20
C GLN A 54 12.23 -2.76 9.35
N ALA A 55 11.95 -3.97 9.85
CA ALA A 55 11.13 -4.94 9.14
C ALA A 55 9.72 -4.42 8.82
N LEU A 56 9.11 -3.64 9.73
CA LEU A 56 7.83 -3.00 9.48
C LEU A 56 7.93 -1.90 8.40
N LYS A 57 9.01 -1.11 8.39
CA LYS A 57 9.25 -0.10 7.35
C LYS A 57 9.41 -0.73 5.97
N ASP A 58 10.14 -1.84 5.89
CA ASP A 58 10.37 -2.59 4.64
C ASP A 58 9.04 -3.16 4.12
N ALA A 59 8.28 -3.88 4.97
CA ALA A 59 7.00 -4.47 4.57
C ALA A 59 5.95 -3.43 4.12
N LEU A 60 5.91 -2.26 4.78
CA LEU A 60 5.07 -1.14 4.35
C LEU A 60 5.53 -0.57 2.99
N GLY A 61 6.83 -0.44 2.79
CA GLY A 61 7.43 0.00 1.54
C GLY A 61 7.15 -0.96 0.39
N ASP A 62 7.35 -2.26 0.59
CA ASP A 62 7.13 -3.31 -0.41
C ASP A 62 5.65 -3.44 -0.78
N SER A 63 4.75 -3.23 0.19
CA SER A 63 3.31 -3.11 -0.08
C SER A 63 2.98 -1.94 -1.02
N LEU A 64 3.62 -0.78 -0.82
CA LEU A 64 3.46 0.35 -1.75
C LEU A 64 4.06 0.05 -3.13
N VAL A 65 5.25 -0.55 -3.18
CA VAL A 65 5.90 -0.93 -4.44
C VAL A 65 5.00 -1.85 -5.25
N THR A 66 4.48 -2.90 -4.63
CA THR A 66 3.64 -3.89 -5.33
C THR A 66 2.30 -3.31 -5.78
N LEU A 67 1.70 -2.39 -5.01
CA LEU A 67 0.50 -1.65 -5.39
C LEU A 67 0.75 -0.68 -6.55
N ILE A 68 1.87 0.05 -6.56
CA ILE A 68 2.24 0.95 -7.68
C ILE A 68 2.40 0.14 -8.97
N ILE A 69 3.05 -1.03 -8.91
CA ILE A 69 3.23 -1.91 -10.07
C ILE A 69 1.88 -2.43 -10.56
N LEU A 70 0.99 -2.84 -9.65
CA LEU A 70 -0.35 -3.29 -10.02
C LEU A 70 -1.15 -2.18 -10.71
N ALA A 71 -1.14 -0.96 -10.17
CA ALA A 71 -1.78 0.19 -10.78
C ALA A 71 -1.22 0.47 -12.19
N THR A 72 0.12 0.39 -12.34
CA THR A 72 0.80 0.54 -13.65
C THR A 72 0.32 -0.50 -14.66
N GLN A 73 0.22 -1.78 -14.28
CA GLN A 73 -0.28 -2.86 -15.15
C GLN A 73 -1.75 -2.68 -15.55
N LEU A 74 -2.55 -2.06 -14.68
CA LEU A 74 -3.97 -1.76 -14.92
C LEU A 74 -4.18 -0.41 -15.62
N ASN A 75 -3.10 0.30 -15.96
CA ASN A 75 -3.14 1.64 -16.54
C ASN A 75 -3.94 2.64 -15.68
N LEU A 76 -3.69 2.61 -14.37
CA LEU A 76 -4.26 3.51 -13.37
C LEU A 76 -3.15 4.36 -12.74
N ASP A 77 -3.46 5.62 -12.46
CA ASP A 77 -2.59 6.43 -11.58
C ASP A 77 -2.99 6.19 -10.12
N LEU A 78 -2.01 5.79 -9.30
CA LEU A 78 -2.25 5.46 -7.90
C LEU A 78 -2.61 6.70 -7.05
N VAL A 79 -2.11 7.89 -7.40
CA VAL A 79 -2.46 9.14 -6.72
C VAL A 79 -3.90 9.53 -7.03
N GLU A 80 -4.35 9.38 -8.27
CA GLU A 80 -5.76 9.57 -8.63
C GLU A 80 -6.67 8.59 -7.87
N CYS A 81 -6.26 7.32 -7.77
CA CYS A 81 -6.99 6.32 -6.98
C CYS A 81 -7.08 6.70 -5.50
N LEU A 82 -6.00 7.26 -4.94
CA LEU A 82 -5.97 7.77 -3.56
C LEU A 82 -6.86 9.01 -3.40
N GLU A 83 -6.88 9.90 -4.38
CA GLU A 83 -7.74 11.09 -4.38
C GLU A 83 -9.23 10.71 -4.34
N VAL A 84 -9.65 9.75 -5.17
CA VAL A 84 -11.02 9.19 -5.13
C VAL A 84 -11.34 8.64 -3.73
N ALA A 85 -10.44 7.86 -3.15
CA ALA A 85 -10.64 7.33 -1.80
C ALA A 85 -10.67 8.43 -0.72
N TYR A 86 -9.86 9.49 -0.88
CA TYR A 86 -9.81 10.61 0.04
C TYR A 86 -11.11 11.41 0.03
N GLU A 87 -11.65 11.69 -1.15
CA GLU A 87 -12.93 12.39 -1.32
C GLU A 87 -14.09 11.67 -0.60
N GLU A 88 -14.05 10.34 -0.54
CA GLU A 88 -15.01 9.52 0.20
C GLU A 88 -14.83 9.53 1.72
N ILE A 89 -13.66 9.92 2.22
CA ILE A 89 -13.35 9.89 3.67
C ILE A 89 -13.21 11.26 4.32
N LYS A 90 -12.95 12.32 3.55
CA LYS A 90 -12.60 13.65 4.06
C LYS A 90 -13.68 14.29 4.94
N ASP A 91 -14.94 14.02 4.63
CA ASP A 91 -16.10 14.57 5.35
C ASP A 91 -16.73 13.55 6.31
N ARG A 92 -16.07 12.42 6.57
CA ARG A 92 -16.58 11.40 7.49
C ARG A 92 -16.60 11.95 8.91
N ASN A 93 -17.78 11.85 9.52
CA ASN A 93 -17.99 12.12 10.94
C ASN A 93 -18.05 10.81 11.72
N GLY A 94 -17.43 10.79 12.89
CA GLY A 94 -17.30 9.59 13.72
C GLY A 94 -16.36 9.83 14.89
N LYS A 95 -16.17 8.80 15.72
CA LYS A 95 -15.27 8.86 16.88
C LYS A 95 -14.56 7.54 17.10
N MET A 96 -13.43 7.60 17.79
CA MET A 96 -12.72 6.40 18.23
C MET A 96 -13.49 5.72 19.36
N VAL A 97 -13.83 4.45 19.18
CA VAL A 97 -14.44 3.58 20.20
C VAL A 97 -13.62 2.30 20.26
N ASN A 98 -13.04 1.97 21.42
CA ASN A 98 -12.23 0.77 21.64
C ASN A 98 -11.13 0.56 20.57
N GLY A 99 -10.48 1.64 20.14
CA GLY A 99 -9.38 1.59 19.15
C GLY A 99 -9.83 1.52 17.69
N THR A 100 -11.15 1.55 17.40
CA THR A 100 -11.69 1.58 16.04
C THR A 100 -12.41 2.90 15.78
N TYR A 101 -12.26 3.47 14.58
CA TYR A 101 -13.06 4.61 14.16
C TYR A 101 -14.47 4.14 13.78
N VAL A 102 -15.49 4.63 14.51
CA VAL A 102 -16.90 4.31 14.28
C VAL A 102 -17.59 5.54 13.70
N LYS A 103 -18.29 5.37 12.57
CA LYS A 103 -19.03 6.46 11.91
C LYS A 103 -20.18 6.90 12.80
N SER A 104 -20.55 8.18 12.73
CA SER A 104 -21.65 8.72 13.54
C SER A 104 -22.98 8.00 13.32
N ASP A 105 -23.26 7.54 12.09
CA ASP A 105 -24.49 6.83 11.75
C ASP A 105 -24.53 5.39 12.31
N ASP A 106 -23.37 4.85 12.72
CA ASP A 106 -23.20 3.50 13.27
C ASP A 106 -23.05 3.50 14.81
N LEU A 107 -23.18 4.66 15.47
CA LEU A 107 -23.11 4.84 16.94
C LEU A 107 -24.47 4.70 17.63
#